data_AF-A0A6P9AUT2-F1
#
_entry.id   AF-A0A6P9AUT2-F1
#
_cell.length_a   1.000
_cell.length_b   1.000
_cell.length_c   1.000
_cell.angle_alpha   90.00
_cell.angle_beta   90.00
_cell.angle_gamma   90.00
#
_symmetry.space_group_name_H-M   'P 1'
#
loop_
_entity.id
_entity.type
_entity.pdbx_description
1 polymer ?
#
loop_
_entity_poly.entity_id
_entity_poly.type
_entity_poly.pdbx_seq_one_letter_code
_entity_poly.pdbx_strand_id
1 'polypeptide(L)'
;MNPAAPSDQVSPCEHKLLFSPFPGLPFDPRTPICKAVANIIFSFVFGHRFSEEDAHFNKLLKAVHMIVYISGNVWGRAYDSFPTIMRKFQKPYQQLFEHNEFLHNFVNDKMQSHKERWEEGNEPQDLIDSYLEFISESKNDSGSIFSQENMAQTIVDLLTGGAETSTTTLYWGLLYLLKYPDVQGT
;
A
#
# COMPACT_ATOMS: atom_id res chain seq x y z
N MET A 1 57.16 3.61 19.43
CA MET A 1 56.72 3.26 18.07
C MET A 1 55.76 2.09 18.18
N ASN A 2 54.53 2.30 17.76
CA ASN A 2 53.43 1.34 17.83
C ASN A 2 52.91 1.16 16.40
N PRO A 3 52.80 -0.06 15.87
CA PRO A 3 51.90 -0.36 14.77
C PRO A 3 50.85 -1.36 15.28
N ALA A 4 49.65 -0.88 15.57
CA ALA A 4 48.50 -0.88 14.66
C ALA A 4 48.01 -2.31 14.33
N ALA A 5 46.94 -2.71 15.04
CA ALA A 5 46.16 -3.91 14.77
C ALA A 5 45.43 -3.82 13.42
N PRO A 6 45.26 -4.93 12.67
CA PRO A 6 44.45 -4.91 11.46
C PRO A 6 42.98 -5.19 11.76
N SER A 7 42.17 -4.14 11.56
CA SER A 7 40.86 -4.10 10.90
C SER A 7 39.91 -5.30 11.03
N ASP A 8 38.87 -5.09 11.85
CA ASP A 8 37.61 -5.83 11.83
C ASP A 8 36.99 -5.86 10.41
N GLN A 9 36.88 -7.05 9.83
CA GLN A 9 35.95 -7.30 8.72
C GLN A 9 34.60 -7.71 9.32
N VAL A 10 33.71 -6.74 9.48
CA VAL A 10 32.29 -7.00 9.76
C VAL A 10 31.60 -7.30 8.43
N SER A 11 31.27 -8.58 8.20
CA SER A 11 30.48 -9.03 7.05
C SER A 11 29.05 -8.46 7.09
N PRO A 12 28.41 -8.14 5.95
CA PRO A 12 27.09 -7.49 5.93
C PRO A 12 25.98 -8.50 6.25
N CYS A 13 25.57 -8.53 7.52
CA CYS A 13 24.22 -8.75 8.06
C CYS A 13 23.14 -9.32 7.10
N GLU A 14 22.95 -10.64 7.12
CA GLU A 14 21.71 -11.30 6.67
C GLU A 14 20.65 -11.24 7.79
N HIS A 15 19.83 -10.19 7.81
CA HIS A 15 18.63 -10.14 8.66
C HIS A 15 17.41 -10.60 7.86
N LYS A 16 17.02 -11.87 7.99
CA LYS A 16 15.72 -12.41 7.58
C LYS A 16 15.30 -13.47 8.59
N LEU A 17 14.19 -13.30 9.33
CA LEU A 17 13.44 -14.41 9.95
C LEU A 17 12.37 -13.90 10.92
N LEU A 18 11.07 -14.13 10.66
CA LEU A 18 10.07 -14.29 11.74
C LEU A 18 8.71 -14.93 11.36
N PHE A 19 8.60 -16.28 11.32
CA PHE A 19 7.39 -17.14 11.10
C PHE A 19 7.09 -17.82 9.73
N SER A 20 7.84 -18.84 9.31
CA SER A 20 7.53 -19.67 8.12
C SER A 20 6.29 -20.57 8.24
N PRO A 21 5.65 -20.95 7.11
CA PRO A 21 4.54 -21.92 7.08
C PRO A 21 4.95 -23.36 7.48
N PHE A 22 6.25 -23.64 7.51
CA PHE A 22 6.81 -24.86 8.11
C PHE A 22 7.35 -24.51 9.50
N PRO A 23 6.97 -25.19 10.59
CA PRO A 23 7.45 -24.85 11.92
C PRO A 23 8.99 -24.83 11.98
N GLY A 24 9.58 -23.68 12.34
CA GLY A 24 11.01 -23.55 12.62
C GLY A 24 11.92 -23.18 11.44
N LEU A 25 11.40 -22.90 10.24
CA LEU A 25 12.22 -22.46 9.11
C LEU A 25 12.36 -20.93 8.99
N PRO A 26 13.44 -20.45 8.35
CA PRO A 26 13.53 -19.07 7.90
C PRO A 26 12.50 -18.68 6.86
N PHE A 27 11.91 -17.49 7.04
CA PHE A 27 11.11 -16.83 6.02
C PHE A 27 11.14 -15.30 6.19
N ASP A 28 10.57 -14.59 5.23
CA ASP A 28 10.46 -13.13 5.22
C ASP A 28 9.06 -12.69 5.70
N PRO A 29 8.95 -11.98 6.85
CA PRO A 29 7.66 -11.55 7.39
C PRO A 29 7.05 -10.36 6.65
N ARG A 30 7.77 -9.70 5.72
CA ARG A 30 7.26 -8.51 5.04
C ARG A 30 6.01 -8.80 4.23
N THR A 31 6.02 -9.87 3.45
CA THR A 31 4.89 -10.27 2.59
C THR A 31 3.62 -10.58 3.38
N PRO A 32 3.62 -11.45 4.42
CA PRO A 32 2.40 -11.71 5.20
C PRO A 32 1.91 -10.48 5.96
N ILE A 33 2.81 -9.64 6.50
CA ILE A 33 2.42 -8.36 7.12
C ILE A 33 1.72 -7.47 6.09
N CYS A 34 2.30 -7.33 4.90
CA CYS A 34 1.73 -6.54 3.80
C CYS A 34 0.33 -7.00 3.43
N LYS A 35 0.15 -8.32 3.26
CA LYS A 35 -1.17 -8.92 2.95
C LYS A 35 -2.18 -8.69 4.06
N ALA A 36 -1.78 -8.86 5.32
CA ALA A 36 -2.65 -8.65 6.47
C ALA A 36 -3.11 -7.19 6.58
N VAL A 37 -2.18 -6.23 6.51
CA VAL A 37 -2.48 -4.80 6.53
C VAL A 37 -3.39 -4.42 5.36
N ALA A 38 -3.06 -4.86 4.15
CA ALA A 38 -3.86 -4.54 2.99
C ALA A 38 -5.27 -5.12 3.10
N ASN A 39 -5.43 -6.34 3.62
CA ASN A 39 -6.74 -6.93 3.86
C ASN A 39 -7.59 -6.17 4.89
N ILE A 40 -6.98 -5.52 5.88
CA ILE A 40 -7.70 -4.62 6.78
C ILE A 40 -8.27 -3.44 5.99
N ILE A 41 -7.44 -2.81 5.15
CA ILE A 41 -7.88 -1.68 4.31
C ILE A 41 -8.96 -2.14 3.33
N PHE A 42 -8.80 -3.29 2.66
CA PHE A 42 -9.80 -3.81 1.73
C PHE A 42 -11.11 -4.18 2.41
N SER A 43 -11.05 -4.74 3.62
CA SER A 43 -12.26 -5.03 4.40
C SER A 43 -13.01 -3.75 4.77
N PHE A 44 -12.28 -2.66 5.04
CA PHE A 44 -12.88 -1.35 5.33
C PHE A 44 -13.42 -0.67 4.08
N VAL A 45 -12.71 -0.76 2.96
CA VAL A 45 -13.06 -0.05 1.71
C VAL A 45 -14.14 -0.77 0.91
N PHE A 46 -14.03 -2.08 0.76
CA PHE A 46 -14.84 -2.88 -0.16
C PHE A 46 -15.75 -3.89 0.57
N GLY A 47 -15.78 -3.87 1.91
CA GLY A 47 -16.58 -4.79 2.71
C GLY A 47 -16.14 -6.26 2.67
N HIS A 48 -15.00 -6.59 2.02
CA HIS A 48 -14.50 -7.96 1.92
C HIS A 48 -12.98 -8.06 1.99
N ARG A 49 -12.50 -9.25 2.39
CA ARG A 49 -11.09 -9.63 2.39
C ARG A 49 -10.77 -10.46 1.16
N PHE A 50 -9.56 -10.32 0.64
CA PHE A 50 -9.06 -11.15 -0.45
C PHE A 50 -8.30 -12.35 0.11
N SER A 51 -8.39 -13.49 -0.61
CA SER A 51 -7.55 -14.64 -0.30
C SER A 51 -6.08 -14.27 -0.50
N GLU A 52 -5.21 -14.71 0.41
CA GLU A 52 -3.77 -14.46 0.29
C GLU A 52 -3.15 -15.06 -0.97
N GLU A 53 -3.77 -16.11 -1.52
CA GLU A 53 -3.35 -16.82 -2.74
C GLU A 53 -3.91 -16.20 -4.02
N ASP A 54 -4.77 -15.18 -3.92
CA ASP A 54 -5.38 -14.54 -5.09
C ASP A 54 -4.30 -13.83 -5.93
N ALA A 55 -4.10 -14.29 -7.16
CA ALA A 55 -3.12 -13.73 -8.09
C ALA A 55 -3.41 -12.25 -8.43
N HIS A 56 -4.68 -11.87 -8.48
CA HIS A 56 -5.12 -10.51 -8.76
C HIS A 56 -4.81 -9.58 -7.59
N PHE A 57 -5.05 -10.04 -6.37
CA PHE A 57 -4.66 -9.34 -5.14
C PHE A 57 -3.15 -9.12 -5.05
N ASN A 58 -2.35 -10.15 -5.33
CA ASN A 58 -0.89 -10.03 -5.32
C ASN A 58 -0.39 -9.04 -6.39
N LYS A 59 -1.03 -8.98 -7.56
CA LYS A 59 -0.72 -7.98 -8.60
C LYS A 59 -1.04 -6.56 -8.14
N LEU A 60 -2.15 -6.38 -7.42
CA LEU A 60 -2.56 -5.10 -6.84
C LEU A 60 -1.57 -4.60 -5.78
N LEU A 61 -1.17 -5.45 -4.84
CA LEU A 61 -0.15 -5.10 -3.85
C LEU A 61 1.18 -4.72 -4.50
N LYS A 62 1.57 -5.44 -5.55
CA LYS A 62 2.76 -5.09 -6.33
C LYS A 62 2.63 -3.72 -6.99
N ALA A 63 1.46 -3.39 -7.57
CA ALA A 63 1.23 -2.08 -8.15
C ALA A 63 1.34 -0.96 -7.11
N VAL A 64 0.70 -1.14 -5.94
CA VAL A 64 0.78 -0.20 -4.81
C VAL A 64 2.22 0.01 -4.36
N HIS A 65 2.97 -1.07 -4.11
CA HIS A 65 4.38 -0.99 -3.74
C HIS A 65 5.22 -0.25 -4.80
N MET A 66 5.02 -0.55 -6.08
CA MET A 66 5.77 0.09 -7.17
C MET A 66 5.44 1.57 -7.30
N ILE A 67 4.18 1.98 -7.09
CA ILE A 67 3.78 3.38 -7.07
C ILE A 67 4.53 4.13 -5.96
N VAL A 68 4.46 3.62 -4.73
CA VAL A 68 5.12 4.26 -3.57
C VAL A 68 6.65 4.29 -3.75
N TYR A 69 7.24 3.19 -4.23
CA TYR A 69 8.67 3.08 -4.45
C TYR A 69 9.17 4.03 -5.54
N ILE A 70 8.49 4.10 -6.69
CA ILE A 70 8.91 4.96 -7.79
C ILE A 70 8.73 6.43 -7.40
N SER A 71 7.62 6.80 -6.77
CA SER A 71 7.39 8.17 -6.29
C SER A 71 8.40 8.60 -5.24
N GLY A 72 8.83 7.70 -4.35
CA GLY A 72 9.81 8.02 -3.30
C GLY A 72 11.26 8.12 -3.77
N ASN A 73 11.59 7.60 -4.95
CA ASN A 73 12.96 7.51 -5.45
C ASN A 73 13.46 8.82 -6.09
N VAL A 74 14.74 8.83 -6.50
CA VAL A 74 15.39 10.01 -7.11
C VAL A 74 14.68 10.48 -8.38
N TRP A 75 14.11 9.54 -9.16
CA TRP A 75 13.32 9.87 -10.32
C TRP A 75 12.01 10.55 -9.91
N GLY A 76 11.18 9.94 -9.05
CA GLY A 76 9.95 10.58 -8.55
C GLY A 76 10.16 12.03 -8.10
N ARG A 77 11.18 12.29 -7.28
CA ARG A 77 11.53 13.65 -6.83
C ARG A 77 11.98 14.58 -7.96
N ALA A 78 12.69 14.06 -8.96
CA ALA A 78 13.07 14.83 -10.13
C ALA A 78 11.86 15.18 -11.02
N TYR A 79 10.85 14.30 -11.09
CA TYR A 79 9.56 14.60 -11.76
C TYR A 79 8.86 15.77 -11.08
N ASP A 80 8.71 15.70 -9.76
CA ASP A 80 8.02 16.75 -8.99
C ASP A 80 8.73 18.10 -9.09
N SER A 81 10.07 18.07 -9.13
CA SER A 81 10.89 19.29 -9.23
C SER A 81 10.95 19.86 -10.66
N PHE A 82 10.94 19.01 -11.69
CA PHE A 82 11.15 19.41 -13.09
C PHE A 82 10.17 18.73 -14.06
N PRO A 83 8.85 18.92 -13.89
CA PRO A 83 7.84 18.13 -14.60
C PRO A 83 7.91 18.31 -16.13
N THR A 84 8.23 19.51 -16.61
CA THR A 84 8.34 19.79 -18.06
C THR A 84 9.53 19.10 -18.73
N ILE A 85 10.65 18.95 -18.00
CA ILE A 85 11.86 18.27 -18.50
C ILE A 85 11.64 16.77 -18.44
N MET A 86 11.15 16.26 -17.30
CA MET A 86 10.97 14.83 -17.09
C MET A 86 9.89 14.24 -17.98
N ARG A 87 8.85 15.00 -18.38
CA ARG A 87 7.86 14.55 -19.36
C ARG A 87 8.45 14.20 -20.73
N LYS A 88 9.60 14.78 -21.10
CA LYS A 88 10.33 14.44 -22.34
C LYS A 88 11.07 13.10 -22.22
N PHE A 89 11.40 12.68 -21.00
CA PHE A 89 12.01 11.40 -20.68
C PHE A 89 10.91 10.46 -20.15
N GLN A 90 10.08 9.93 -21.05
CA GLN A 90 8.91 9.12 -20.66
C GLN A 90 9.30 7.76 -20.06
N LYS A 91 10.43 7.18 -20.47
CA LYS A 91 10.80 5.79 -20.13
C LYS A 91 10.90 5.48 -18.63
N PRO A 92 11.47 6.35 -17.76
CA PRO A 92 11.57 6.06 -16.32
C PRO A 92 10.22 6.05 -15.58
N TYR A 93 9.18 6.72 -16.11
CA TYR A 93 7.86 6.83 -15.47
C TYR A 93 6.80 5.96 -16.10
N GLN A 94 7.07 5.35 -17.26
CA GLN A 94 6.08 4.54 -17.95
C GLN A 94 5.52 3.42 -17.06
N GLN A 95 6.40 2.75 -16.30
CA GLN A 95 5.99 1.72 -15.34
C GLN A 95 5.11 2.28 -14.21
N LEU A 96 5.38 3.50 -13.74
CA LEU A 96 4.54 4.16 -12.74
C LEU A 96 3.14 4.40 -13.29
N PHE A 97 3.02 4.93 -14.51
CA PHE A 97 1.73 5.15 -15.15
C PHE A 97 0.96 3.84 -15.38
N GLU A 98 1.63 2.77 -15.85
CA GLU A 98 1.01 1.45 -16.03
C GLU A 98 0.48 0.87 -14.70
N HIS A 99 1.25 0.99 -13.61
CA HIS A 99 0.80 0.54 -12.29
C HIS A 99 -0.33 1.40 -11.73
N ASN A 100 -0.27 2.72 -11.94
CA ASN A 100 -1.29 3.65 -11.49
C ASN A 100 -2.61 3.45 -12.26
N GLU A 101 -2.55 3.27 -13.58
CA GLU A 101 -3.70 2.94 -14.42
C GLU A 101 -4.33 1.62 -14.00
N PHE A 102 -3.53 0.57 -13.78
CA PHE A 102 -4.03 -0.72 -13.28
C PHE A 102 -4.76 -0.58 -11.94
N LEU A 103 -4.20 0.20 -11.00
CA LEU A 103 -4.80 0.44 -9.70
C LEU A 103 -6.13 1.20 -9.82
N HIS A 104 -6.19 2.25 -10.64
CA HIS A 104 -7.42 3.01 -10.85
C HIS A 104 -8.51 2.18 -11.52
N ASN A 105 -8.16 1.37 -12.52
CA ASN A 105 -9.12 0.47 -13.17
C ASN A 105 -9.70 -0.53 -12.16
N PHE A 106 -8.86 -1.12 -11.32
CA PHE A 106 -9.32 -2.02 -10.25
C PHE A 106 -10.30 -1.33 -9.29
N VAL A 107 -9.98 -0.11 -8.85
CA VAL A 107 -10.83 0.66 -7.93
C VAL A 107 -12.17 1.01 -8.60
N ASN A 108 -12.14 1.47 -9.86
CA ASN A 108 -13.34 1.80 -10.62
C ASN A 108 -14.25 0.59 -10.82
N ASP A 109 -13.69 -0.59 -11.15
CA ASP A 109 -14.46 -1.82 -11.31
C ASP A 109 -15.20 -2.19 -10.00
N LYS A 110 -14.52 -2.04 -8.86
CA LYS A 110 -15.11 -2.28 -7.54
C LYS A 110 -16.17 -1.25 -7.19
N MET A 111 -15.93 0.03 -7.45
CA MET A 111 -16.92 1.10 -7.24
C MET A 111 -18.19 0.87 -8.07
N GLN A 112 -18.02 0.49 -9.35
CA GLN A 112 -19.15 0.17 -10.23
C GLN A 112 -19.96 -1.01 -9.69
N SER A 113 -19.29 -2.06 -9.21
CA SER A 113 -19.94 -3.22 -8.59
C SER A 113 -20.72 -2.88 -7.31
N HIS A 114 -20.33 -1.85 -6.56
CA HIS A 114 -21.10 -1.36 -5.40
C HIS A 114 -22.28 -0.53 -5.88
N LYS A 115 -22.05 0.40 -6.81
CA LYS A 115 -23.09 1.25 -7.39
C LYS A 115 -24.27 0.45 -8.00
N GLU A 116 -23.99 -0.69 -8.61
CA GLU A 116 -25.02 -1.58 -9.19
C GLU A 116 -25.89 -2.28 -8.15
N ARG A 117 -25.37 -2.49 -6.93
CA ARG A 117 -26.07 -3.14 -5.82
C ARG A 117 -26.59 -2.14 -4.78
N TRP A 118 -26.20 -0.88 -4.91
CA TRP A 118 -26.50 0.17 -3.96
C TRP A 118 -27.96 0.61 -4.10
N GLU A 119 -28.66 0.64 -2.97
CA GLU A 119 -30.03 1.12 -2.86
C GLU A 119 -30.07 2.23 -1.81
N GLU A 120 -30.68 3.36 -2.17
CA GLU A 120 -30.76 4.55 -1.32
C GLU A 120 -31.58 4.22 -0.04
N GLY A 121 -31.00 4.49 1.13
CA GLY A 121 -31.60 4.21 2.44
C GLY A 121 -31.20 2.89 3.09
N ASN A 122 -30.38 2.05 2.43
CA ASN A 122 -29.75 0.91 3.09
C ASN A 122 -28.59 1.37 4.00
N GLU A 123 -28.39 0.68 5.12
CA GLU A 123 -27.27 0.96 6.03
C GLU A 123 -25.93 0.68 5.32
N PRO A 124 -25.00 1.65 5.26
CA PRO A 124 -23.75 1.49 4.53
C PRO A 124 -22.85 0.45 5.22
N GLN A 125 -22.31 -0.50 4.45
CA GLN A 125 -21.51 -1.61 4.99
C GLN A 125 -20.00 -1.37 4.92
N ASP A 126 -19.58 -0.47 4.03
CA ASP A 126 -18.18 -0.12 3.81
C ASP A 126 -18.02 1.34 3.39
N LEU A 127 -16.76 1.73 3.13
CA LEU A 127 -16.43 3.09 2.72
C LEU A 127 -17.14 3.51 1.42
N ILE A 128 -17.28 2.60 0.45
CA ILE A 128 -17.89 2.94 -0.84
C ILE A 128 -19.38 3.21 -0.64
N ASP A 129 -20.08 2.36 0.09
CA ASP A 129 -21.50 2.57 0.41
C ASP A 129 -21.71 3.89 1.15
N SER A 130 -20.86 4.19 2.14
CA SER A 130 -20.89 5.45 2.89
C SER A 130 -20.66 6.66 1.99
N TYR A 131 -19.72 6.55 1.04
CA TYR A 131 -19.40 7.63 0.12
C TYR A 131 -20.53 7.84 -0.92
N LEU A 132 -21.17 6.76 -1.38
CA LEU A 132 -22.35 6.84 -2.25
C LEU A 132 -23.53 7.53 -1.54
N GLU A 133 -23.71 7.27 -0.24
CA GLU A 133 -24.69 7.98 0.59
C GLU A 133 -24.38 9.48 0.64
N PHE A 134 -23.13 9.90 0.93
CA PHE A 134 -22.74 11.31 0.90
C PHE A 134 -22.93 11.99 -0.47
N ILE A 135 -22.64 11.28 -1.56
CA ILE A 135 -22.95 11.78 -2.92
C ILE A 135 -24.45 11.98 -3.09
N SER A 136 -25.26 11.07 -2.56
CA SER A 136 -26.72 11.13 -2.67
C SER A 136 -27.34 12.29 -1.88
N GLU A 137 -26.85 12.52 -0.66
CA GLU A 137 -27.32 13.59 0.22
C GLU A 137 -26.91 14.98 -0.30
N SER A 138 -25.77 15.07 -0.98
CA SER A 138 -25.22 16.32 -1.48
C SER A 138 -25.61 16.67 -2.93
N LYS A 139 -26.54 15.93 -3.55
CA LYS A 139 -26.99 16.14 -4.96
C LYS A 139 -27.39 17.59 -5.30
N ASN A 140 -27.89 18.35 -4.33
CA ASN A 140 -28.35 19.73 -4.52
C ASN A 140 -27.34 20.79 -4.03
N ASP A 141 -26.19 20.38 -3.52
CA ASP A 141 -25.14 21.27 -3.06
C ASP A 141 -24.09 21.47 -4.15
N SER A 142 -24.09 22.65 -4.77
CA SER A 142 -23.11 23.02 -5.80
C SER A 142 -21.68 23.18 -5.26
N GLY A 143 -21.50 23.23 -3.93
CA GLY A 143 -20.21 23.24 -3.25
C GLY A 143 -19.72 21.86 -2.82
N SER A 144 -20.46 20.79 -3.10
CA SER A 144 -20.10 19.44 -2.65
C SER A 144 -18.77 18.98 -3.23
N ILE A 145 -17.89 18.47 -2.36
CA ILE A 145 -16.64 17.81 -2.74
C ILE A 145 -16.82 16.31 -2.99
N PHE A 146 -18.00 15.77 -2.74
CA PHE A 146 -18.28 14.35 -2.92
C PHE A 146 -18.62 14.06 -4.38
N SER A 147 -17.66 13.50 -5.11
CA SER A 147 -17.84 13.01 -6.48
C SER A 147 -17.28 11.60 -6.63
N GLN A 148 -17.61 10.91 -7.72
CA GLN A 148 -17.08 9.57 -7.99
C GLN A 148 -15.56 9.59 -8.20
N GLU A 149 -15.06 10.65 -8.82
CA GLU A 149 -13.64 10.88 -9.04
C GLU A 149 -12.90 11.04 -7.71
N ASN A 150 -13.44 11.86 -6.80
CA ASN A 150 -12.85 12.05 -5.47
C ASN A 150 -12.96 10.78 -4.60
N MET A 151 -14.01 9.98 -4.77
CA MET A 151 -14.12 8.66 -4.14
C MET A 151 -12.99 7.73 -4.61
N ALA A 152 -12.76 7.65 -5.93
CA ALA A 152 -11.69 6.84 -6.49
C ALA A 152 -10.31 7.27 -5.95
N GLN A 153 -10.04 8.58 -5.93
CA GLN A 153 -8.79 9.11 -5.37
C GLN A 153 -8.64 8.79 -3.87
N THR A 154 -9.71 8.97 -3.08
CA THR A 154 -9.70 8.65 -1.64
C THR A 154 -9.32 7.18 -1.39
N ILE A 155 -9.86 6.26 -2.21
CA ILE A 155 -9.55 4.83 -2.10
C ILE A 155 -8.10 4.55 -2.49
N VAL A 156 -7.61 5.14 -3.59
CA VAL A 156 -6.23 5.00 -4.04
C VAL A 156 -5.25 5.55 -2.99
N ASP A 157 -5.56 6.68 -2.38
CA ASP A 157 -4.77 7.30 -1.31
C ASP A 157 -4.72 6.42 -0.07
N LEU A 158 -5.86 5.84 0.34
CA LEU A 158 -5.90 4.94 1.49
C LEU A 158 -5.08 3.67 1.25
N LEU A 159 -5.15 3.10 0.04
CA LEU A 159 -4.38 1.91 -0.33
C LEU A 159 -2.88 2.19 -0.39
N THR A 160 -2.48 3.27 -1.06
CA THR A 160 -1.06 3.60 -1.24
C THR A 160 -0.42 4.14 0.03
N GLY A 161 -1.11 5.04 0.73
CA GLY A 161 -0.65 5.64 1.98
C GLY A 161 -0.72 4.67 3.15
N GLY A 162 -1.80 3.90 3.28
CA GLY A 162 -2.04 3.05 4.44
C GLY A 162 -1.28 1.73 4.43
N ALA A 163 -1.21 1.05 3.27
CA ALA A 163 -0.66 -0.30 3.21
C ALA A 163 0.86 -0.32 3.41
N GLU A 164 1.61 0.49 2.65
CA GLU A 164 3.07 0.49 2.68
C GLU A 164 3.64 1.03 3.99
N THR A 165 3.07 2.13 4.52
CA THR A 165 3.57 2.77 5.75
C THR A 165 3.38 1.87 6.97
N SER A 166 2.19 1.27 7.12
CA SER A 166 1.89 0.34 8.21
C SER A 166 2.72 -0.94 8.09
N THR A 167 2.87 -1.49 6.88
CA THR A 167 3.73 -2.65 6.62
C THR A 167 5.17 -2.38 7.02
N THR A 168 5.72 -1.24 6.59
CA THR A 168 7.09 -0.83 6.90
C THR A 168 7.28 -0.65 8.40
N THR A 169 6.32 0.00 9.07
CA THR A 169 6.36 0.24 10.52
C THR A 169 6.34 -1.07 11.31
N LEU A 170 5.41 -1.98 10.98
CA LEU A 170 5.30 -3.28 11.63
C LEU A 170 6.54 -4.14 11.36
N TYR A 171 7.04 -4.15 10.13
CA TYR A 171 8.26 -4.88 9.76
C TYR A 171 9.47 -4.39 10.58
N TRP A 172 9.68 -3.07 10.67
CA TRP A 172 10.75 -2.52 11.50
C TRP A 172 10.53 -2.80 12.99
N GLY A 173 9.30 -2.63 13.50
CA GLY A 173 8.95 -2.96 14.88
C GLY A 173 9.33 -4.40 15.23
N LEU A 174 9.07 -5.33 14.30
CA LEU A 174 9.44 -6.73 14.44
C LEU A 174 10.96 -6.95 14.48
N LEU A 175 11.69 -6.32 13.56
CA LEU A 175 13.15 -6.35 13.55
C LEU A 175 13.76 -5.77 14.84
N TYR A 176 13.14 -4.72 15.38
CA TYR A 176 13.56 -4.13 16.65
C TYR A 176 13.31 -5.06 17.84
N LEU A 177 12.16 -5.74 17.91
CA LEU A 177 11.88 -6.73 18.95
C LEU A 177 12.89 -7.89 18.91
N LEU A 178 13.23 -8.38 17.71
CA LEU A 178 14.25 -9.40 17.52
C LEU A 178 15.65 -8.98 17.96
N LYS A 179 15.99 -7.71 17.75
CA LYS A 179 17.31 -7.16 18.12
C LYS A 179 17.43 -6.92 19.64
N TYR A 180 16.32 -6.65 20.32
CA TYR A 180 16.28 -6.31 21.74
C TYR A 180 15.34 -7.27 22.50
N PRO A 181 15.76 -8.53 22.73
CA PRO A 181 14.91 -9.57 23.32
C PRO A 181 14.43 -9.23 24.73
N ASP A 182 15.19 -8.42 25.48
CA ASP A 182 14.80 -7.93 26.82
C ASP A 182 13.49 -7.13 26.80
N VAL A 183 13.17 -6.48 25.67
CA VAL A 183 11.92 -5.73 25.47
C VAL A 183 10.77 -6.67 25.10
N GLN A 184 11.03 -7.74 24.35
CA GLN A 184 10.02 -8.70 23.92
C GLN A 184 9.58 -9.64 25.06
N GLY A 185 10.49 -9.95 26.00
CA GLY A 185 10.27 -10.90 27.09
C GLY A 185 9.64 -10.30 28.36
N THR A 186 9.14 -9.06 28.30
CA THR A 186 8.40 -8.43 29.42
C THR A 186 6.91 -8.69 29.29
#